data_AF-A0A3M1IC20-F1
#
_entry.id   AF-A0A3M1IC20-F1
#
_cell.length_a   1.000
_cell.length_b   1.000
_cell.length_c   1.000
_cell.angle_alpha   90.00
_cell.angle_beta   90.00
_cell.angle_gamma   90.00
#
_symmetry.space_group_name_H-M   'P 1'
#
loop_
_entity.id
_entity.type
_entity.pdbx_description
1 polymer ?
#
loop_
_entity_poly.entity_id
_entity_poly.type
_entity_poly.pdbx_seq_one_letter_code
_entity_poly.pdbx_strand_id
1 'polypeptide(L)'
;PEPEPDPEKPADAKTLDDYLRQAREWKERLAQVRRWLDKISGPEEEARPGEPRPPAERKETLRERLEREIREKGYARVRADHLIEGRPTLTISELAARQVRVEGLEGETLDIEGRNLSTHPNLLAETPELHVRSSTGDLAADLVLGAYAQAGGTNRMAFLWRGLPTDRVAGDLKIAETRPLQGGTLDLKFDGSWARRGRIEIDLPLAVTLHQVQVALPTGQRTVLDNLTLPVGLSGPLDNPRVRVDDQGLTKALLAAGKARVVEEASKQAEKLLEEKVGGDLGEKGKGLLQGILGGGKDK
;
A
#
# COMPACT_ATOMS: atom_id res chain seq x y z
N PRO A 1 17.95 38.31 -1.05
CA PRO A 1 17.74 36.86 -0.86
C PRO A 1 16.65 36.44 -1.84
N GLU A 2 17.01 35.59 -2.82
CA GLU A 2 16.02 35.00 -3.72
C GLU A 2 15.04 34.15 -2.91
N PRO A 3 13.73 34.19 -3.21
CA PRO A 3 12.76 33.32 -2.56
C PRO A 3 13.10 31.87 -2.89
N GLU A 4 13.14 31.02 -1.86
CA GLU A 4 13.31 29.58 -2.01
C GLU A 4 12.24 29.03 -2.98
N PRO A 5 12.61 28.18 -3.94
CA PRO A 5 11.65 27.59 -4.86
C PRO A 5 10.63 26.78 -4.06
N ASP A 6 9.34 27.06 -4.30
CA ASP A 6 8.22 26.28 -3.76
C ASP A 6 8.51 24.78 -3.99
N PRO A 7 8.30 23.92 -2.97
CA PRO A 7 8.47 22.49 -3.14
C PRO A 7 7.60 22.02 -4.30
N GLU A 8 8.24 21.47 -5.34
CA GLU A 8 7.58 20.88 -6.49
C GLU A 8 6.47 19.95 -5.99
N LYS A 9 5.21 20.31 -6.29
CA LYS A 9 4.07 19.41 -6.08
C LYS A 9 4.41 18.11 -6.80
N PRO A 10 4.53 16.95 -6.12
CA PRO A 10 4.84 15.71 -6.81
C PRO A 10 3.72 15.43 -7.81
N ALA A 11 4.12 15.28 -9.07
CA ALA A 11 3.28 15.04 -10.24
C ALA A 11 2.17 14.03 -9.95
N ASP A 12 0.93 14.40 -10.30
CA ASP A 12 -0.25 13.54 -10.53
C ASP A 12 -0.22 12.14 -9.91
N ALA A 13 -0.11 12.07 -8.57
CA ALA A 13 -0.10 10.79 -7.88
C ALA A 13 -1.52 10.21 -7.88
N LYS A 14 -1.73 9.18 -8.70
CA LYS A 14 -3.01 8.46 -8.79
C LYS A 14 -3.34 7.74 -7.49
N THR A 15 -4.61 7.75 -7.13
CA THR A 15 -5.16 7.14 -5.91
C THR A 15 -5.97 5.90 -6.24
N LEU A 16 -6.45 5.17 -5.22
CA LEU A 16 -7.33 4.02 -5.43
C LEU A 16 -8.58 4.37 -6.26
N ASP A 17 -9.08 5.61 -6.19
CA ASP A 17 -10.23 6.05 -7.00
C ASP A 17 -9.93 6.01 -8.49
N ASP A 18 -8.68 6.17 -8.92
CA ASP A 18 -8.34 6.18 -10.33
C ASP A 18 -8.30 4.76 -10.92
N TYR A 19 -8.12 3.75 -10.07
CA TYR A 19 -7.92 2.36 -10.49
C TYR A 19 -9.11 1.44 -10.21
N LEU A 20 -9.84 1.62 -9.09
CA LEU A 20 -10.86 0.68 -8.63
C LEU A 20 -12.28 1.22 -8.81
N ARG A 21 -13.19 0.38 -9.31
CA ARG A 21 -14.64 0.70 -9.39
C ARG A 21 -15.24 0.88 -7.99
N GLN A 22 -14.85 0.01 -7.06
CA GLN A 22 -15.34 0.00 -5.67
C GLN A 22 -14.40 0.76 -4.71
N ALA A 23 -13.70 1.79 -5.19
CA ALA A 23 -12.70 2.51 -4.39
C ALA A 23 -13.26 3.06 -3.06
N ARG A 24 -14.53 3.48 -3.03
CA ARG A 24 -15.19 3.98 -1.81
C ARG A 24 -15.29 2.90 -0.72
N GLU A 25 -15.69 1.69 -1.09
CA GLU A 25 -15.79 0.57 -0.13
C GLU A 25 -14.42 0.20 0.42
N TRP A 26 -13.40 0.17 -0.44
CA TRP A 26 -12.02 -0.10 -0.02
C TRP A 26 -11.48 0.98 0.94
N LYS A 27 -11.75 2.26 0.67
CA LYS A 27 -11.39 3.34 1.60
C LYS A 27 -12.09 3.19 2.95
N GLU A 28 -13.36 2.78 2.96
CA GLU A 28 -14.08 2.55 4.21
C GLU A 28 -13.48 1.39 5.01
N ARG A 29 -13.15 0.28 4.35
CA ARG A 29 -12.48 -0.87 4.97
C ARG A 29 -11.10 -0.50 5.52
N LEU A 30 -10.30 0.25 4.74
CA LEU A 30 -8.99 0.74 5.19
C LEU A 30 -9.12 1.73 6.34
N ALA A 31 -10.16 2.58 6.35
CA ALA A 31 -10.47 3.45 7.48
C ALA A 31 -10.89 2.66 8.73
N GLN A 32 -11.60 1.53 8.58
CA GLN A 32 -11.89 0.62 9.70
C GLN A 32 -10.60 0.02 10.26
N VAL A 33 -9.71 -0.49 9.41
CA VAL A 33 -8.40 -1.01 9.83
C VAL A 33 -7.59 0.08 10.54
N ARG A 34 -7.56 1.30 10.00
CA ARG A 34 -6.91 2.45 10.63
C ARG A 34 -7.44 2.70 12.04
N ARG A 35 -8.76 2.73 12.23
CA ARG A 35 -9.39 2.90 13.56
C ARG A 35 -8.99 1.80 14.55
N TRP A 36 -8.91 0.56 14.07
CA TRP A 36 -8.45 -0.57 14.90
C TRP A 36 -6.98 -0.42 15.30
N LEU A 37 -6.11 -0.12 14.33
CA LEU A 37 -4.69 0.11 14.59
C LEU A 37 -4.48 1.31 15.52
N ASP A 38 -5.19 2.42 15.33
CA ASP A 38 -5.12 3.59 16.21
C ASP A 38 -5.49 3.26 17.65
N LYS A 39 -6.46 2.36 17.85
CA LYS A 39 -6.90 1.92 19.18
C LYS A 39 -5.88 1.01 19.86
N ILE A 40 -5.22 0.13 19.09
CA ILE A 40 -4.22 -0.80 19.62
C ILE A 40 -2.89 -0.09 19.87
N SER A 41 -2.54 0.89 19.04
CA SER A 41 -1.28 1.64 19.08
C SER A 41 -1.10 2.51 20.33
N GLY A 42 -2.11 2.66 21.18
CA GLY A 42 -2.02 3.47 22.40
C GLY A 42 -1.79 4.97 22.16
N PRO A 43 -1.54 5.76 23.23
CA PRO A 43 -1.19 7.16 23.10
C PRO A 43 0.18 7.33 22.42
N GLU A 44 0.28 8.30 21.49
CA GLU A 44 1.58 8.70 20.93
C GLU A 44 2.41 9.31 22.07
N GLU A 45 3.52 8.67 22.43
CA GLU A 45 4.48 9.25 23.37
C GLU A 45 5.08 10.49 22.73
N GLU A 46 5.07 11.61 23.46
CA GLU A 46 5.77 12.82 23.05
C GLU A 46 7.22 12.47 22.75
N ALA A 47 7.72 12.92 21.59
CA ALA A 47 9.08 12.64 21.14
C ALA A 47 10.07 12.88 22.29
N ARG A 48 10.87 11.86 22.60
CA ARG A 48 11.88 11.92 23.66
C ARG A 48 12.74 13.18 23.46
N PRO A 49 13.12 13.91 24.53
CA PRO A 49 13.92 15.11 24.40
C PRO A 49 15.27 14.77 23.74
N GLY A 50 15.53 15.30 22.53
CA GLY A 50 16.85 15.19 21.88
C GLY A 50 16.86 14.79 20.40
N GLU A 51 15.75 14.31 19.82
CA GLU A 51 15.72 13.97 18.39
C GLU A 51 15.44 15.20 17.51
N PRO A 52 16.24 15.45 16.43
CA PRO A 52 15.96 16.52 15.49
C PRO A 52 14.62 16.28 14.79
N ARG A 53 13.68 17.21 14.97
CA ARG A 53 12.33 17.13 14.41
C ARG A 53 12.35 17.58 12.93
N PRO A 54 11.74 16.81 11.99
CA PRO A 54 11.41 17.33 10.67
C PRO A 54 10.44 18.53 10.79
N PRO A 55 10.46 19.50 9.87
CA PRO A 55 9.57 20.66 9.94
C PRO A 55 8.11 20.26 9.69
N ALA A 56 7.27 20.54 10.69
CA ALA A 56 5.83 20.83 10.60
C ALA A 56 4.91 19.86 9.84
N GLU A 57 4.64 18.69 10.44
CA GLU A 57 3.27 18.18 10.52
C GLU A 57 2.78 18.47 11.95
N ARG A 58 1.68 19.23 12.10
CA ARG A 58 1.10 19.50 13.43
C ARG A 58 0.72 18.16 14.07
N LYS A 59 1.53 17.69 15.01
CA LYS A 59 1.16 16.58 15.89
C LYS A 59 -0.08 16.99 16.67
N GLU A 60 -1.12 16.17 16.58
CA GLU A 60 -2.36 16.39 17.31
C GLU A 60 -2.05 16.42 18.81
N THR A 61 -2.45 17.51 19.47
CA THR A 61 -2.26 17.66 20.91
C THR A 61 -3.17 16.71 21.69
N LEU A 62 -2.82 16.38 22.94
CA LEU A 62 -3.68 15.60 23.83
C LEU A 62 -5.10 16.16 23.92
N ARG A 63 -5.23 17.49 23.89
CA ARG A 63 -6.50 18.20 23.92
C ARG A 63 -7.31 18.03 22.65
N GLU A 64 -6.69 18.19 21.48
CA GLU A 64 -7.35 17.97 20.19
C GLU A 64 -7.81 16.51 20.03
N ARG A 65 -7.00 15.55 20.51
CA ARG A 65 -7.37 14.13 20.55
C ARG A 65 -8.56 13.89 21.45
N LEU A 66 -8.54 14.41 22.68
CA LEU A 66 -9.66 14.29 23.62
C LEU A 66 -10.93 14.91 23.03
N GLU A 67 -10.84 16.07 22.39
CA GLU A 67 -11.97 16.70 21.70
C GLU A 67 -12.49 15.86 20.52
N ARG A 68 -11.61 15.19 19.76
CA ARG A 68 -12.01 14.21 18.75
C ARG A 68 -12.72 13.01 19.39
N GLU A 69 -12.14 12.42 20.44
CA GLU A 69 -12.73 11.26 21.12
C GLU A 69 -14.06 11.59 21.80
N ILE A 70 -14.21 12.80 22.37
CA ILE A 70 -15.47 13.31 22.90
C ILE A 70 -16.50 13.43 21.78
N ARG A 71 -16.13 13.97 20.62
CA ARG A 71 -17.03 14.06 19.46
C ARG A 71 -17.45 12.69 18.93
N GLU A 72 -16.55 11.71 18.93
CA GLU A 72 -16.80 10.38 18.37
C GLU A 72 -17.51 9.43 19.35
N LYS A 73 -17.20 9.51 20.65
CA LYS A 73 -17.63 8.53 21.67
C LYS A 73 -18.54 9.13 22.74
N GLY A 74 -18.60 10.46 22.86
CA GLY A 74 -19.27 11.19 23.94
C GLY A 74 -18.46 11.19 25.26
N TYR A 75 -18.65 12.23 26.09
CA TYR A 75 -17.91 12.43 27.34
C TYR A 75 -17.88 11.20 28.27
N ALA A 76 -18.99 10.46 28.37
CA ALA A 76 -19.11 9.31 29.27
C ALA A 76 -18.23 8.11 28.89
N ARG A 77 -17.70 8.07 27.66
CA ARG A 77 -16.91 6.94 27.14
C ARG A 77 -15.43 7.27 26.96
N VAL A 78 -15.02 8.50 27.28
CA VAL A 78 -13.62 8.93 27.26
C VAL A 78 -12.94 8.41 28.53
N ARG A 79 -11.89 7.62 28.36
CA ARG A 79 -11.10 7.07 29.47
C ARG A 79 -9.76 7.78 29.55
N ALA A 80 -9.29 8.00 30.77
CA ALA A 80 -7.98 8.56 31.02
C ALA A 80 -6.91 7.46 30.93
N ASP A 81 -6.73 6.87 29.75
CA ASP A 81 -5.80 5.74 29.53
C ASP A 81 -4.34 6.11 29.85
N HIS A 82 -4.01 7.40 29.83
CA HIS A 82 -2.70 7.93 30.24
C HIS A 82 -2.40 7.80 31.74
N LEU A 83 -3.39 7.48 32.58
CA LEU A 83 -3.21 7.24 34.01
C LEU A 83 -2.91 5.77 34.33
N ILE A 84 -2.91 4.89 33.33
CA ILE A 84 -2.58 3.47 33.50
C ILE A 84 -1.06 3.33 33.41
N GLU A 85 -0.44 3.19 34.58
CA GLU A 85 1.01 3.09 34.72
C GLU A 85 1.42 1.69 35.21
N GLY A 86 2.62 1.26 34.81
CA GLY A 86 3.29 0.05 35.32
C GLY A 86 2.85 -1.27 34.70
N ARG A 87 1.56 -1.52 34.44
CA ARG A 87 1.08 -2.75 33.78
C ARG A 87 -0.17 -2.52 32.90
N PRO A 88 -0.33 -3.26 31.78
CA PRO A 88 -1.55 -3.20 30.99
C PRO A 88 -2.78 -3.67 31.77
N THR A 89 -3.96 -3.16 31.40
CA THR A 89 -5.24 -3.62 31.94
C THR A 89 -5.67 -4.98 31.45
N LEU A 90 -5.25 -5.37 30.24
CA LEU A 90 -5.45 -6.71 29.68
C LEU A 90 -4.25 -7.08 28.84
N THR A 91 -3.78 -8.31 29.01
CA THR A 91 -2.75 -8.93 28.16
C THR A 91 -3.23 -10.31 27.76
N ILE A 92 -3.06 -10.63 26.48
CA ILE A 92 -3.30 -11.94 25.89
C ILE A 92 -1.94 -12.40 25.36
N SER A 93 -1.30 -13.31 26.09
CA SER A 93 0.00 -13.87 25.70
C SER A 93 -0.09 -14.63 24.39
N GLU A 94 -1.16 -15.41 24.22
CA GLU A 94 -1.42 -16.19 23.02
C GLU A 94 -2.93 -16.18 22.69
N LEU A 95 -3.23 -15.90 21.43
CA LEU A 95 -4.53 -16.08 20.81
C LEU A 95 -4.33 -17.09 19.68
N ALA A 96 -5.10 -18.18 19.67
CA ALA A 96 -5.07 -19.15 18.58
C ALA A 96 -6.51 -19.46 18.15
N ALA A 97 -6.82 -19.18 16.89
CA ALA A 97 -8.04 -19.62 16.24
C ALA A 97 -7.63 -20.43 15.00
N ARG A 98 -7.87 -21.73 15.05
CA ARG A 98 -7.45 -22.67 14.00
C ARG A 98 -8.63 -23.07 13.13
N GLN A 99 -8.35 -23.38 11.88
CA GLN A 99 -9.32 -23.86 10.90
C GLN A 99 -10.55 -22.95 10.75
N VAL A 100 -10.34 -21.64 10.84
CA VAL A 100 -11.40 -20.64 10.70
C VAL A 100 -11.88 -20.65 9.24
N ARG A 101 -13.17 -20.89 9.04
CA ARG A 101 -13.81 -20.80 7.73
C ARG A 101 -14.28 -19.38 7.49
N VAL A 102 -13.95 -18.83 6.32
CA VAL A 102 -14.31 -17.46 5.93
C VAL A 102 -15.02 -17.50 4.58
N GLU A 103 -16.12 -16.77 4.47
CA GLU A 103 -16.81 -16.59 3.20
C GLU A 103 -15.86 -15.93 2.18
N GLY A 104 -15.77 -16.50 0.98
CA GLY A 104 -14.87 -16.03 -0.08
C GLY A 104 -13.53 -16.76 -0.20
N LEU A 105 -13.19 -17.62 0.77
CA LEU A 105 -12.10 -18.60 0.71
C LEU A 105 -12.67 -20.03 0.77
N GLU A 106 -13.55 -20.36 -0.18
CA GLU A 106 -14.18 -21.68 -0.23
C GLU A 106 -13.14 -22.78 -0.42
N GLY A 107 -13.26 -23.86 0.35
CA GLY A 107 -12.31 -24.98 0.32
C GLY A 107 -11.02 -24.77 1.12
N GLU A 108 -10.87 -23.62 1.77
CA GLU A 108 -9.71 -23.26 2.57
C GLU A 108 -10.11 -22.81 3.98
N THR A 109 -9.21 -22.97 4.94
CA THR A 109 -9.36 -22.45 6.30
C THR A 109 -8.18 -21.56 6.68
N LEU A 110 -8.39 -20.66 7.64
CA LEU A 110 -7.36 -19.79 8.17
C LEU A 110 -6.99 -20.19 9.60
N ASP A 111 -5.69 -20.20 9.88
CA ASP A 111 -5.14 -20.19 11.21
C ASP A 111 -4.73 -18.76 11.56
N ILE A 112 -5.29 -18.24 12.66
CA ILE A 112 -5.05 -16.89 13.17
C ILE A 112 -4.35 -17.05 14.52
N GLU A 113 -3.12 -16.55 14.59
CA GLU A 113 -2.29 -16.57 15.79
C GLU A 113 -1.93 -15.14 16.19
N GLY A 114 -2.27 -14.75 17.41
CA GLY A 114 -1.85 -13.50 18.00
C GLY A 114 -0.95 -13.75 19.19
N ARG A 115 0.11 -12.96 19.34
CA ARG A 115 1.03 -13.04 20.48
C ARG A 115 1.16 -11.68 21.15
N ASN A 116 1.22 -11.69 22.47
CA ASN A 116 1.47 -10.49 23.27
C ASN A 116 0.52 -9.32 22.96
N LEU A 117 -0.75 -9.62 22.73
CA LEU A 117 -1.76 -8.60 22.46
C LEU A 117 -2.14 -7.90 23.77
N SER A 118 -2.21 -6.58 23.76
CA SER A 118 -2.46 -5.81 24.96
C SER A 118 -3.25 -4.54 24.68
N THR A 119 -3.97 -4.07 25.70
CA THR A 119 -4.60 -2.74 25.68
C THR A 119 -3.58 -1.61 25.75
N HIS A 120 -2.39 -1.89 26.27
CA HIS A 120 -1.27 -0.94 26.42
C HIS A 120 0.03 -1.62 25.96
N PRO A 121 0.26 -1.77 24.64
CA PRO A 121 1.47 -2.40 24.13
C PRO A 121 2.77 -1.78 24.65
N ASN A 122 2.77 -0.48 24.92
CA ASN A 122 3.93 0.27 25.39
C ASN A 122 4.41 -0.13 26.79
N LEU A 123 3.56 -0.87 27.52
CA LEU A 123 3.89 -1.45 28.82
C LEU A 123 4.31 -2.92 28.73
N LEU A 124 4.35 -3.51 27.53
CA LEU A 124 4.81 -4.88 27.32
C LEU A 124 6.29 -4.91 26.95
N ALA A 125 7.05 -5.80 27.61
CA ALA A 125 8.43 -6.08 27.25
C ALA A 125 8.55 -6.76 25.88
N GLU A 126 7.58 -7.61 25.52
CA GLU A 126 7.56 -8.35 24.26
C GLU A 126 6.71 -7.63 23.19
N THR A 127 7.08 -7.83 21.93
CA THR A 127 6.39 -7.22 20.80
C THR A 127 5.05 -7.92 20.50
N PRO A 128 3.94 -7.16 20.34
CA PRO A 128 2.69 -7.72 19.86
C PRO A 128 2.79 -8.10 18.38
N GLU A 129 2.28 -9.30 18.07
CA GLU A 129 2.32 -9.88 16.74
C GLU A 129 0.97 -10.51 16.39
N LEU A 130 0.62 -10.45 15.10
CA LEU A 130 -0.53 -11.13 14.54
C LEU A 130 -0.12 -11.82 13.24
N HIS A 131 -0.39 -13.11 13.15
CA HIS A 131 -0.13 -13.95 12.00
C HIS A 131 -1.45 -14.57 11.54
N VAL A 132 -1.68 -14.50 10.24
CA VAL A 132 -2.77 -15.21 9.57
C VAL A 132 -2.14 -16.08 8.50
N ARG A 133 -2.48 -17.36 8.50
CA ARG A 133 -2.01 -18.33 7.51
C ARG A 133 -3.18 -19.12 7.00
N SER A 134 -3.16 -19.40 5.71
CA SER A 134 -4.17 -20.19 5.06
C SER A 134 -3.74 -21.66 5.00
N SER A 135 -4.67 -22.60 5.03
CA SER A 135 -4.35 -24.03 5.10
C SER A 135 -3.63 -24.56 3.86
N THR A 136 -3.75 -23.89 2.70
CA THR A 136 -2.97 -24.24 1.50
C THR A 136 -1.61 -23.54 1.45
N GLY A 137 -1.40 -22.52 2.28
CA GLY A 137 -0.20 -21.67 2.26
C GLY A 137 -0.22 -20.61 1.15
N ASP A 138 -1.33 -20.45 0.43
CA ASP A 138 -1.46 -19.46 -0.63
C ASP A 138 -1.72 -18.06 -0.08
N LEU A 139 -2.26 -17.94 1.13
CA LEU A 139 -2.48 -16.66 1.81
C LEU A 139 -1.71 -16.61 3.14
N ALA A 140 -0.98 -15.51 3.33
CA ALA A 140 -0.31 -15.19 4.58
C ALA A 140 -0.38 -13.68 4.84
N ALA A 141 -0.65 -13.29 6.09
CA ALA A 141 -0.57 -11.91 6.54
C ALA A 141 0.15 -11.86 7.89
N ASP A 142 1.07 -10.92 8.03
CA ASP A 142 1.83 -10.66 9.24
C ASP A 142 1.73 -9.19 9.62
N LEU A 143 1.51 -8.94 10.90
CA LEU A 143 1.52 -7.62 11.49
C LEU A 143 2.37 -7.65 12.76
N VAL A 144 3.41 -6.82 12.79
CA VAL A 144 4.31 -6.67 13.93
C VAL A 144 4.22 -5.24 14.45
N LEU A 145 3.93 -5.06 15.73
CA LEU A 145 3.71 -3.76 16.39
C LEU A 145 4.95 -3.30 17.18
N GLY A 146 6.14 -3.45 16.59
CA GLY A 146 7.42 -3.22 17.27
C GLY A 146 7.57 -1.83 17.88
N ALA A 147 7.13 -0.78 17.19
CA ALA A 147 7.28 0.60 17.67
C ALA A 147 6.41 0.90 18.90
N TYR A 148 5.43 0.04 19.18
CA TYR A 148 4.52 0.20 20.31
C TYR A 148 4.88 -0.65 21.51
N ALA A 149 5.85 -1.56 21.41
CA ALA A 149 6.32 -2.33 22.56
C ALA A 149 7.37 -1.55 23.37
N GLN A 150 7.55 -1.88 24.64
CA GLN A 150 8.59 -1.28 25.49
C GLN A 150 10.00 -1.53 24.93
N ALA A 151 10.22 -2.70 24.32
CA ALA A 151 11.46 -3.03 23.63
C ALA A 151 11.77 -2.09 22.45
N GLY A 152 10.76 -1.38 21.93
CA GLY A 152 10.85 -0.59 20.71
C GLY A 152 11.04 -1.47 19.46
N GLY A 153 11.22 -0.80 18.32
CA GLY A 153 11.40 -1.44 17.02
C GLY A 153 10.63 -0.75 15.91
N THR A 154 10.56 -1.40 14.75
CA THR A 154 9.80 -0.92 13.60
C THR A 154 8.50 -1.69 13.47
N ASN A 155 7.39 -1.01 13.20
CA ASN A 155 6.19 -1.73 12.80
C ASN A 155 6.37 -2.29 11.39
N ARG A 156 5.99 -3.55 11.21
CA ARG A 156 6.08 -4.23 9.92
C ARG A 156 4.74 -4.81 9.55
N MET A 157 4.52 -4.90 8.25
CA MET A 157 3.44 -5.68 7.69
C MET A 157 3.94 -6.44 6.47
N ALA A 158 3.59 -7.72 6.41
CA ALA A 158 3.83 -8.55 5.25
C ALA A 158 2.55 -9.23 4.82
N PHE A 159 2.39 -9.41 3.52
CA PHE A 159 1.24 -10.06 2.93
C PHE A 159 1.67 -10.85 1.71
N LEU A 160 1.05 -12.01 1.55
CA LEU A 160 1.19 -12.88 0.40
C LEU A 160 -0.20 -13.42 0.06
N TRP A 161 -0.56 -13.36 -1.22
CA TRP A 161 -1.69 -14.10 -1.77
C TRP A 161 -1.30 -14.64 -3.13
N ARG A 162 -1.30 -15.97 -3.29
CA ARG A 162 -0.97 -16.65 -4.53
C ARG A 162 -2.20 -17.16 -5.27
N GLY A 163 -2.09 -17.29 -6.58
CA GLY A 163 -3.08 -17.99 -7.39
C GLY A 163 -4.42 -17.27 -7.52
N LEU A 164 -4.47 -15.96 -7.27
CA LEU A 164 -5.72 -15.19 -7.41
C LEU A 164 -6.16 -15.20 -8.88
N PRO A 165 -7.41 -15.56 -9.21
CA PRO A 165 -7.88 -15.50 -10.59
C PRO A 165 -7.82 -14.06 -11.13
N THR A 166 -7.06 -13.85 -12.20
CA THR A 166 -6.83 -12.50 -12.76
C THR A 166 -8.14 -11.83 -13.16
N ASP A 167 -9.08 -12.59 -13.72
CA ASP A 167 -10.38 -12.08 -14.14
C ASP A 167 -11.19 -11.49 -12.97
N ARG A 168 -11.02 -12.04 -11.76
CA ARG A 168 -11.70 -11.56 -10.55
C ARG A 168 -11.19 -10.18 -10.15
N VAL A 169 -9.87 -9.98 -10.18
CA VAL A 169 -9.24 -8.69 -9.84
C VAL A 169 -9.44 -7.67 -10.97
N ALA A 170 -9.28 -8.09 -12.22
CA ALA A 170 -9.44 -7.23 -13.39
C ALA A 170 -10.87 -6.70 -13.51
N GLY A 171 -11.89 -7.46 -13.11
CA GLY A 171 -13.29 -7.03 -13.10
C GLY A 171 -13.58 -5.83 -12.19
N ASP A 172 -12.79 -5.65 -11.14
CA ASP A 172 -12.91 -4.53 -10.20
C ASP A 172 -12.12 -3.29 -10.64
N LEU A 173 -11.25 -3.40 -11.64
CA LEU A 173 -10.52 -2.26 -12.17
C LEU A 173 -11.41 -1.40 -13.08
N LYS A 174 -11.26 -0.07 -13.03
CA LYS A 174 -11.99 0.86 -13.91
C LYS A 174 -11.67 0.65 -15.40
N ILE A 175 -10.52 0.06 -15.70
CA ILE A 175 -10.10 -0.33 -17.05
C ILE A 175 -10.74 -1.64 -17.55
N ALA A 176 -11.65 -2.26 -16.80
CA ALA A 176 -12.26 -3.53 -17.17
C ALA A 176 -13.03 -3.50 -18.50
N GLU A 177 -13.45 -2.33 -19.00
CA GLU A 177 -14.14 -2.22 -20.30
C GLU A 177 -13.22 -2.59 -21.47
N THR A 178 -11.91 -2.33 -21.37
CA THR A 178 -10.93 -2.74 -22.37
C THR A 178 -10.44 -4.17 -22.16
N ARG A 179 -10.84 -4.83 -21.05
CA ARG A 179 -10.37 -6.14 -20.56
C ARG A 179 -8.90 -6.43 -20.95
N PRO A 180 -7.96 -5.59 -20.48
CA PRO A 180 -6.58 -5.64 -20.95
C PRO A 180 -5.87 -6.92 -20.51
N LEU A 181 -6.34 -7.56 -19.44
CA LEU A 181 -5.84 -8.82 -18.89
C LEU A 181 -7.00 -9.82 -18.82
N GLN A 182 -6.78 -11.05 -19.28
CA GLN A 182 -7.76 -12.15 -19.19
C GLN A 182 -7.11 -13.49 -18.88
N GLY A 183 -7.79 -14.31 -18.09
CA GLY A 183 -7.33 -15.64 -17.70
C GLY A 183 -6.06 -15.64 -16.85
N GLY A 184 -5.55 -16.83 -16.56
CA GLY A 184 -4.37 -17.01 -15.71
C GLY A 184 -4.63 -16.67 -14.25
N THR A 185 -3.54 -16.50 -13.51
CA THR A 185 -3.56 -16.15 -12.08
C THR A 185 -2.60 -15.00 -11.77
N LEU A 186 -2.78 -14.39 -10.60
CA LEU A 186 -1.88 -13.38 -10.08
C LEU A 186 -1.47 -13.70 -8.64
N ASP A 187 -0.22 -13.37 -8.33
CA ASP A 187 0.31 -13.38 -6.98
C ASP A 187 0.51 -11.95 -6.51
N LEU A 188 0.06 -11.63 -5.31
CA LEU A 188 0.28 -10.38 -4.61
C LEU A 188 1.26 -10.63 -3.47
N LYS A 189 2.28 -9.79 -3.37
CA LYS A 189 3.18 -9.81 -2.22
C LYS A 189 3.57 -8.39 -1.84
N PHE A 190 3.49 -8.05 -0.57
CA PHE A 190 4.20 -6.90 -0.04
C PHE A 190 4.90 -7.26 1.26
N ASP A 191 6.00 -6.59 1.52
CA ASP A 191 6.69 -6.64 2.80
C ASP A 191 7.28 -5.26 3.04
N GLY A 192 6.72 -4.56 4.02
CA GLY A 192 7.03 -3.16 4.24
C GLY A 192 6.81 -2.73 5.68
N SER A 193 6.98 -1.43 5.88
CA SER A 193 6.86 -0.81 7.19
C SER A 193 5.72 0.20 7.21
N TRP A 194 5.31 0.54 8.41
CA TRP A 194 4.35 1.60 8.63
C TRP A 194 4.68 2.34 9.91
N ALA A 195 4.27 3.60 9.97
CA ALA A 195 4.52 4.43 11.13
C ALA A 195 3.32 5.32 11.39
N ARG A 196 3.11 5.66 12.66
CA ARG A 196 2.18 6.70 13.03
C ARG A 196 2.94 8.02 13.15
N ARG A 197 2.64 8.96 12.26
CA ARG A 197 3.14 10.35 12.27
C ARG A 197 1.92 11.28 12.13
N GLY A 198 1.15 11.42 13.21
CA GLY A 198 -0.18 12.03 13.18
C GLY A 198 -1.26 11.16 12.52
N ARG A 199 -0.99 10.53 11.37
CA ARG A 199 -1.78 9.46 10.75
C ARG A 199 -0.93 8.20 10.56
N ILE A 200 -1.58 7.08 10.26
CA ILE A 200 -0.88 5.84 9.88
C ILE A 200 -0.44 5.99 8.43
N GLU A 201 0.86 6.15 8.23
CA GLU A 201 1.53 6.21 6.94
C GLU A 201 2.14 4.84 6.62
N ILE A 202 1.97 4.39 5.39
CA ILE A 202 2.50 3.12 4.89
C ILE A 202 3.55 3.35 3.81
N ASP A 203 4.52 2.44 3.74
CA ASP A 203 5.45 2.30 2.62
C ASP A 203 5.60 0.81 2.31
N LEU A 204 4.81 0.36 1.33
CA LEU A 204 4.66 -1.05 0.97
C LEU A 204 5.08 -1.27 -0.49
N PRO A 205 6.26 -1.87 -0.74
CA PRO A 205 6.60 -2.33 -2.07
C PRO A 205 5.73 -3.54 -2.40
N LEU A 206 4.77 -3.36 -3.31
CA LEU A 206 3.84 -4.37 -3.79
C LEU A 206 4.38 -5.01 -5.07
N ALA A 207 4.79 -6.27 -4.98
CA ALA A 207 5.06 -7.10 -6.13
C ALA A 207 3.77 -7.77 -6.61
N VAL A 208 3.39 -7.54 -7.87
CA VAL A 208 2.29 -8.24 -8.53
C VAL A 208 2.86 -9.14 -9.62
N THR A 209 2.71 -10.45 -9.49
CA THR A 209 3.21 -11.41 -10.50
C THR A 209 2.04 -12.04 -11.23
N LEU A 210 1.95 -11.83 -12.54
CA LEU A 210 0.93 -12.39 -13.40
C LEU A 210 1.45 -13.68 -14.04
N HIS A 211 0.66 -14.75 -14.00
CA HIS A 211 0.99 -16.06 -14.58
C HIS A 211 -0.01 -16.47 -15.65
N GLN A 212 0.48 -16.84 -16.82
CA GLN A 212 -0.32 -17.34 -17.95
C GLN A 212 -1.49 -16.41 -18.35
N VAL A 213 -1.27 -15.10 -18.32
CA VAL A 213 -2.30 -14.09 -18.57
C VAL A 213 -2.32 -13.71 -20.05
N GLN A 214 -3.50 -13.64 -20.65
CA GLN A 214 -3.69 -13.06 -21.98
C GLN A 214 -3.75 -11.55 -21.88
N VAL A 215 -2.84 -10.87 -22.58
CA VAL A 215 -2.85 -9.41 -22.69
C VAL A 215 -3.42 -9.00 -24.04
N ALA A 216 -4.40 -8.10 -24.02
CA ALA A 216 -4.90 -7.47 -25.22
C ALA A 216 -3.95 -6.33 -25.62
N LEU A 217 -3.36 -6.45 -26.80
CA LEU A 217 -2.59 -5.39 -27.42
C LEU A 217 -3.55 -4.32 -27.99
N PRO A 218 -3.09 -3.07 -28.11
CA PRO A 218 -3.85 -1.99 -28.73
C PRO A 218 -4.27 -2.29 -30.18
N THR A 219 -3.50 -3.15 -30.87
CA THR A 219 -3.78 -3.65 -32.22
C THR A 219 -4.92 -4.68 -32.27
N GLY A 220 -5.53 -5.02 -31.12
CA GLY A 220 -6.57 -6.04 -30.98
C GLY A 220 -6.04 -7.46 -30.91
N GLN A 221 -4.75 -7.68 -31.14
CA GLN A 221 -4.11 -8.98 -30.99
C GLN A 221 -4.00 -9.38 -29.51
N ARG A 222 -4.16 -10.66 -29.21
CA ARG A 222 -3.96 -11.19 -27.85
C ARG A 222 -2.68 -11.99 -27.79
N THR A 223 -1.90 -11.76 -26.74
CA THR A 223 -0.68 -12.55 -26.51
C THR A 223 -0.64 -13.07 -25.08
N VAL A 224 -0.34 -14.35 -24.92
CA VAL A 224 -0.19 -15.00 -23.60
C VAL A 224 1.16 -14.63 -23.00
N LEU A 225 1.16 -14.07 -21.79
CA LEU A 225 2.34 -13.85 -20.97
C LEU A 225 2.46 -15.00 -19.99
N ASP A 226 3.58 -15.73 -20.03
CA ASP A 226 3.83 -16.81 -19.08
C ASP A 226 4.07 -16.28 -17.67
N ASN A 227 4.92 -15.25 -17.55
CA ASN A 227 5.19 -14.58 -16.28
C ASN A 227 5.47 -13.08 -16.50
N LEU A 228 4.81 -12.21 -15.75
CA LEU A 228 5.09 -10.77 -15.73
C LEU A 228 5.03 -10.25 -14.30
N THR A 229 6.15 -9.75 -13.79
CA THR A 229 6.21 -9.09 -12.48
C THR A 229 6.11 -7.57 -12.65
N LEU A 230 5.08 -6.98 -12.05
CA LEU A 230 4.84 -5.54 -12.03
C LEU A 230 5.35 -4.96 -10.70
N PRO A 231 6.34 -4.05 -10.74
CA PRO A 231 6.77 -3.31 -9.55
C PRO A 231 5.77 -2.18 -9.25
N VAL A 232 4.92 -2.39 -8.26
CA VAL A 232 3.95 -1.39 -7.79
C VAL A 232 4.34 -0.98 -6.36
N GLY A 233 4.24 0.30 -6.03
CA GLY A 233 4.42 0.81 -4.67
C GLY A 233 3.10 1.35 -4.13
N LEU A 234 2.78 1.03 -2.88
CA LEU A 234 1.72 1.69 -2.12
C LEU A 234 2.36 2.55 -1.04
N SER A 235 2.06 3.85 -1.05
CA SER A 235 2.64 4.78 -0.07
C SER A 235 1.65 5.86 0.37
N GLY A 236 1.91 6.46 1.53
CA GLY A 236 1.10 7.55 2.08
C GLY A 236 0.08 7.06 3.14
N PRO A 237 -1.01 7.80 3.39
CA PRO A 237 -1.96 7.45 4.43
C PRO A 237 -2.65 6.11 4.17
N LEU A 238 -2.75 5.23 5.16
CA LEU A 238 -3.37 3.90 5.03
C LEU A 238 -4.81 3.95 4.50
N ASP A 239 -5.57 4.98 4.87
CA ASP A 239 -6.96 5.18 4.44
C ASP A 239 -7.10 5.82 3.05
N ASN A 240 -6.00 6.32 2.48
CA ASN A 240 -5.96 6.87 1.13
C ASN A 240 -4.56 6.68 0.49
N PRO A 241 -4.16 5.44 0.21
CA PRO A 241 -2.83 5.16 -0.29
C PRO A 241 -2.69 5.65 -1.74
N ARG A 242 -1.48 6.13 -2.05
CA ARG A 242 -1.05 6.48 -3.40
C ARG A 242 -0.44 5.26 -4.07
N VAL A 243 -0.78 5.05 -5.34
CA VAL A 243 -0.24 3.96 -6.14
C VAL A 243 0.87 4.52 -7.03
N ARG A 244 2.08 4.00 -6.89
CA ARG A 244 3.21 4.30 -7.77
C ARG A 244 3.48 3.09 -8.65
N VAL A 245 3.64 3.30 -9.94
CA VAL A 245 4.12 2.29 -10.88
C VAL A 245 5.52 2.72 -11.32
N ASP A 246 6.49 1.82 -11.25
CA ASP A 246 7.83 2.10 -11.77
C ASP A 246 7.84 1.83 -13.29
N ASP A 247 7.76 2.90 -14.09
CA ASP A 247 7.71 2.81 -15.56
C ASP A 247 8.97 2.16 -16.17
N GLN A 248 10.15 2.39 -15.56
CA GLN A 248 11.39 1.76 -16.01
C GLN A 248 11.40 0.28 -15.65
N GLY A 249 10.96 -0.06 -14.44
CA GLY A 249 10.77 -1.44 -14.00
C GLY A 249 9.75 -2.20 -14.84
N LEU A 250 8.63 -1.55 -15.21
CA LEU A 250 7.62 -2.10 -16.10
C LEU A 250 8.18 -2.41 -17.49
N THR A 251 8.92 -1.46 -18.07
CA THR A 251 9.55 -1.64 -19.38
C THR A 251 10.53 -2.82 -19.37
N LYS A 252 11.38 -2.90 -18.33
CA LYS A 252 12.32 -4.03 -18.15
C LYS A 252 11.59 -5.36 -17.96
N ALA A 253 10.49 -5.38 -17.21
CA ALA A 253 9.70 -6.59 -16.99
C ALA A 253 9.04 -7.09 -18.29
N LEU A 254 8.52 -6.18 -19.13
CA LEU A 254 7.95 -6.52 -20.43
C LEU A 254 9.01 -7.01 -21.44
N LEU A 255 10.22 -6.41 -21.41
CA LEU A 255 11.35 -6.88 -22.20
C LEU A 255 11.83 -8.27 -21.75
N ALA A 256 11.95 -8.48 -20.43
CA ALA A 256 12.33 -9.77 -19.84
C ALA A 256 11.31 -10.88 -20.12
N ALA A 257 10.02 -10.54 -20.20
CA ALA A 257 8.96 -11.44 -20.63
C ALA A 257 9.01 -11.78 -22.14
N GLY A 258 10.05 -11.34 -22.87
CA GLY A 258 10.30 -11.72 -24.27
C GLY A 258 9.39 -11.03 -25.27
N LYS A 259 8.73 -9.92 -24.90
CA LYS A 259 7.73 -9.26 -25.73
C LYS A 259 8.09 -7.83 -26.11
N ALA A 260 9.22 -7.66 -26.80
CA ALA A 260 9.64 -6.38 -27.37
C ALA A 260 8.53 -5.68 -28.19
N ARG A 261 7.67 -6.47 -28.87
CA ARG A 261 6.51 -5.98 -29.63
C ARG A 261 5.45 -5.28 -28.76
N VAL A 262 5.22 -5.78 -27.54
CA VAL A 262 4.28 -5.16 -26.58
C VAL A 262 4.85 -3.83 -26.08
N VAL A 263 6.16 -3.77 -25.85
CA VAL A 263 6.85 -2.53 -25.45
C VAL A 263 6.76 -1.49 -26.56
N GLU A 264 7.07 -1.87 -27.80
CA GLU A 264 7.05 -0.96 -28.95
C GLU A 264 5.63 -0.40 -29.23
N GLU A 265 4.59 -1.23 -29.11
CA GLU A 265 3.20 -0.79 -29.28
C GLU A 265 2.70 0.07 -28.12
N ALA A 266 3.08 -0.25 -26.88
CA ALA A 266 2.74 0.56 -25.71
C ALA A 266 3.41 1.95 -25.78
N SER A 267 4.68 2.02 -26.18
CA SER A 267 5.40 3.28 -26.36
C SER A 267 4.77 4.16 -27.44
N LYS A 268 4.43 3.58 -28.61
CA LYS A 268 3.76 4.32 -29.70
C LYS A 268 2.41 4.90 -29.29
N GLN A 269 1.68 4.22 -28.41
CA GLN A 269 0.39 4.71 -27.92
C GLN A 269 0.55 5.76 -26.81
N ALA A 270 1.55 5.62 -25.94
CA ALA A 270 1.91 6.67 -24.99
C ALA A 270 2.28 7.96 -25.72
N GLU A 271 3.07 7.87 -26.79
CA GLU A 271 3.41 9.00 -27.66
C GLU A 271 2.17 9.62 -28.32
N LYS A 272 1.27 8.80 -28.92
CA LYS A 272 0.02 9.31 -29.50
C LYS A 272 -0.90 10.00 -28.48
N LEU A 273 -1.02 9.44 -27.28
CA LEU A 273 -1.84 10.03 -26.21
C LEU A 273 -1.22 11.33 -25.67
N LEU A 274 0.11 11.44 -25.69
CA LEU A 274 0.81 12.69 -25.40
C LEU A 274 0.60 13.71 -26.53
N GLU A 275 0.66 13.30 -27.80
CA GLU A 275 0.39 14.19 -28.94
C GLU A 275 -1.08 14.67 -28.98
N GLU A 276 -2.05 13.81 -28.66
CA GLU A 276 -3.48 14.18 -28.59
C GLU A 276 -3.80 15.10 -27.39
N LYS A 277 -3.15 14.90 -26.24
CA LYS A 277 -3.39 15.73 -25.04
C LYS A 277 -2.56 17.01 -24.99
N VAL A 278 -1.48 17.09 -25.76
CA VAL A 278 -0.53 18.23 -25.80
C VAL A 278 -0.60 18.96 -27.15
N GLY A 279 -1.73 18.88 -27.84
CA GLY A 279 -2.00 19.71 -29.02
C GLY A 279 -1.95 21.20 -28.66
N GLY A 280 -0.91 21.89 -29.10
CA GLY A 280 -0.81 23.35 -28.98
C GLY A 280 0.63 23.87 -28.90
N ASP A 281 1.21 23.92 -27.69
CA ASP A 281 2.32 24.86 -27.43
C ASP A 281 3.50 24.29 -26.61
N LEU A 282 3.54 22.98 -26.34
CA LEU A 282 4.64 22.35 -25.56
C LEU A 282 5.36 21.21 -26.29
N GLY A 283 4.96 20.89 -27.53
CA GLY A 283 5.46 19.76 -28.31
C GLY A 283 6.97 19.78 -28.60
N GLU A 284 7.61 20.96 -28.65
CA GLU A 284 9.07 21.05 -28.83
C GLU A 284 9.86 20.82 -27.54
N LYS A 285 9.34 21.22 -26.38
CA LYS A 285 10.04 21.04 -25.10
C LYS A 285 9.97 19.59 -24.58
N GLY A 286 8.89 18.88 -24.89
CA GLY A 286 8.74 17.45 -24.56
C GLY A 286 9.65 16.53 -25.37
N LYS A 287 9.93 16.86 -26.64
CA LYS A 287 10.86 16.10 -27.49
C LYS A 287 12.30 16.13 -26.97
N GLY A 288 12.74 17.25 -26.38
CA GLY A 288 14.08 17.37 -25.79
C GLY A 288 14.31 16.49 -24.55
N LEU A 289 13.28 16.28 -23.72
CA LEU A 289 13.36 15.45 -22.52
C LEU A 289 13.43 13.94 -22.85
N LEU A 290 12.72 13.51 -23.88
CA LEU A 290 12.78 12.12 -24.35
C LEU A 290 14.09 11.82 -25.10
N GLN A 291 14.64 12.80 -25.82
CA GLN A 291 15.93 12.64 -26.51
C GLN A 291 17.11 12.54 -25.51
N GLY A 292 17.01 13.15 -24.34
CA GLY A 292 18.00 13.00 -23.26
C GLY A 292 17.93 11.68 -22.50
N ILE A 293 16.75 11.03 -22.46
CA ILE A 293 16.54 9.75 -21.78
C ILE A 293 16.79 8.56 -22.72
N LEU A 294 16.48 8.69 -24.01
CA LEU A 294 16.69 7.64 -25.03
C LEU A 294 18.03 7.79 -25.78
N GLY A 295 18.65 8.97 -25.74
CA GLY A 295 19.92 9.28 -26.40
C GLY A 295 21.15 8.95 -25.55
N GLY A 296 21.23 7.72 -25.05
CA GLY A 296 22.44 7.19 -24.42
C GLY A 296 23.52 6.82 -25.44
N GLY A 297 24.30 7.81 -25.86
CA GLY A 297 25.71 7.67 -26.24
C GLY A 297 26.06 7.21 -27.66
N LYS A 298 26.62 8.15 -28.45
CA LYS A 298 27.81 7.91 -29.29
C LYS A 298 28.69 9.17 -29.36
N ASP A 299 29.88 9.03 -28.76
CA ASP A 299 31.18 9.64 -29.05
C ASP A 299 31.32 11.16 -29.26
N LYS A 300 31.93 11.84 -28.27
CA LYS A 300 33.38 12.07 -28.25
C LYS A 300 33.86 12.49 -26.86
#